data_AF-A0A356WWW1-F1
#
_entry.id   AF-A0A356WWW1-F1
#
_cell.length_a   1.000
_cell.length_b   1.000
_cell.length_c   1.000
_cell.angle_alpha   90.00
_cell.angle_beta   90.00
_cell.angle_gamma   90.00
#
_symmetry.space_group_name_H-M   'P 1'
#
loop_
_entity.id
_entity.type
_entity.pdbx_description
1 polymer ?
#
loop_
_entity_poly.entity_id
_entity_poly.type
_entity_poly.pdbx_seq_one_letter_code
_entity_poly.pdbx_strand_id
1 'polypeptide(L)'
;MASFPLLPGDSDLDAQNQLNNNVSGYREGGLEAVKFFMTQNIDAYQWLRSDAALLIVFVSDEDDRSVGFDGQAFIDWVRLIRETVYVTAIVNQDVSVSECPGHFSAANDVGIEYMDVANYFGGVVIDICSEDWTQGVAQASQQLQLVEEIKLDHVPVSDQHIEDFVDGAVWPDWIFDSVTNVVTFTVIPPEESLIEVVYNYQ
;
A
#
# COMPACT_ATOMS: atom_id res chain seq x y z
N MET A 1 24.06 -7.39 10.78
CA MET A 1 24.27 -6.82 9.43
C MET A 1 22.91 -6.35 8.98
N ALA A 2 22.71 -5.04 8.88
CA ALA A 2 21.45 -4.48 8.37
C ALA A 2 21.46 -4.70 6.86
N SER A 3 20.87 -5.82 6.42
CA SER A 3 20.59 -6.06 5.02
C SER A 3 19.12 -5.77 4.82
N PHE A 4 18.83 -4.65 4.15
CA PHE A 4 17.52 -4.29 3.62
C PHE A 4 16.37 -4.11 4.65
N PRO A 5 15.48 -3.11 4.45
CA PRO A 5 15.51 -2.06 3.43
C PRO A 5 16.48 -0.92 3.78
N LEU A 6 16.73 -0.03 2.81
CA LEU A 6 17.26 1.29 3.11
C LEU A 6 16.24 2.07 3.94
N LEU A 7 16.72 2.78 4.96
CA LEU A 7 15.90 3.58 5.87
C LEU A 7 16.12 5.07 5.63
N PRO A 8 15.14 5.92 5.97
CA PRO A 8 15.38 7.36 5.97
C PRO A 8 16.56 7.74 6.86
N GLY A 9 17.54 8.42 6.26
CA GLY A 9 18.82 8.74 6.90
C GLY A 9 20.00 7.94 6.37
N ASP A 10 19.76 6.86 5.62
CA ASP A 10 20.80 6.12 4.92
C ASP A 10 21.41 6.95 3.79
N SER A 11 22.73 6.83 3.66
CA SER A 11 23.52 7.51 2.63
C SER A 11 23.60 6.70 1.34
N ASP A 12 24.10 7.35 0.29
CA ASP A 12 24.51 6.68 -0.95
C ASP A 12 25.53 5.56 -0.69
N LEU A 13 26.44 5.77 0.26
CA LEU A 13 27.40 4.75 0.69
C LEU A 13 26.71 3.54 1.35
N ASP A 14 25.66 3.77 2.14
CA ASP A 14 24.90 2.68 2.77
C ASP A 14 24.17 1.85 1.70
N ALA A 15 23.57 2.51 0.71
CA ALA A 15 22.99 1.84 -0.46
C ALA A 15 24.03 1.01 -1.23
N GLN A 16 25.22 1.57 -1.45
CA GLN A 16 26.28 0.88 -2.17
C GLN A 16 26.82 -0.32 -1.38
N ASN A 17 26.97 -0.17 -0.06
CA ASN A 17 27.36 -1.26 0.82
C ASN A 17 26.29 -2.35 0.87
N GLN A 18 25.00 -2.00 0.89
CA GLN A 18 23.91 -2.96 0.83
C GLN A 18 23.92 -3.72 -0.50
N LEU A 19 24.05 -3.03 -1.64
CA LEU A 19 24.17 -3.67 -2.95
C LEU A 19 25.34 -4.65 -3.00
N ASN A 20 26.50 -4.26 -2.47
CA ASN A 20 27.70 -5.10 -2.44
C ASN A 20 27.60 -6.29 -1.47
N ASN A 21 26.74 -6.18 -0.44
CA ASN A 21 26.50 -7.22 0.56
C ASN A 21 25.26 -8.07 0.26
N ASN A 22 24.49 -7.75 -0.79
CA ASN A 22 23.36 -8.56 -1.20
C ASN A 22 23.85 -9.96 -1.59
N VAL A 23 23.11 -10.96 -1.10
CA VAL A 23 23.44 -12.37 -1.30
C VAL A 23 23.42 -12.67 -2.79
N SER A 24 24.54 -13.12 -3.34
CA SER A 24 24.57 -13.73 -4.68
C SER A 24 23.89 -15.10 -4.62
N GLY A 25 22.72 -15.23 -5.23
CA GLY A 25 21.96 -16.47 -5.32
C GLY A 25 21.11 -16.51 -6.59
N TYR A 26 20.55 -17.68 -6.89
CA TYR A 26 19.62 -17.90 -8.01
C TYR A 26 18.20 -18.14 -7.51
N ARG A 27 17.86 -17.58 -6.35
CA ARG A 27 16.60 -17.87 -5.66
C ARG A 27 15.93 -16.56 -5.30
N GLU A 28 14.89 -16.23 -6.05
CA GLU A 28 13.98 -15.14 -5.73
C GLU A 28 13.11 -15.55 -4.53
N GLY A 29 13.25 -14.87 -3.41
CA GLY A 29 12.55 -15.19 -2.15
C GLY A 29 11.79 -13.98 -1.63
N GLY A 30 11.11 -13.24 -2.51
CA GLY A 30 10.40 -12.01 -2.16
C GLY A 30 9.36 -12.22 -1.05
N LEU A 31 8.59 -13.32 -1.09
CA LEU A 31 7.56 -13.60 -0.07
C LEU A 31 8.17 -13.85 1.32
N GLU A 32 9.22 -14.69 1.39
CA GLU A 32 9.95 -14.91 2.64
C GLU A 32 10.70 -13.65 3.10
N ALA A 33 11.19 -12.81 2.18
CA ALA A 33 11.89 -11.58 2.50
C ALA A 33 10.98 -10.58 3.23
N VAL A 34 9.74 -10.38 2.75
CA VAL A 34 8.74 -9.56 3.44
C VAL A 34 8.48 -10.11 4.85
N LYS A 35 8.27 -11.43 4.97
CA LYS A 35 8.04 -12.07 6.28
C LYS A 35 9.22 -11.88 7.23
N PHE A 36 10.44 -12.13 6.78
CA PHE A 36 11.63 -11.99 7.62
C PHE A 36 11.87 -10.54 8.00
N PHE A 37 11.67 -9.59 7.09
CA PHE A 37 11.74 -8.18 7.45
C PHE A 37 10.74 -7.86 8.57
N MET A 38 9.45 -8.16 8.37
CA MET A 38 8.40 -7.80 9.32
C MET A 38 8.50 -8.51 10.68
N THR A 39 9.13 -9.68 10.75
CA THR A 39 9.14 -10.52 11.98
C THR A 39 10.50 -10.66 12.66
N GLN A 40 11.59 -10.40 11.96
CA GLN A 40 12.95 -10.67 12.46
C GLN A 40 13.87 -9.45 12.38
N ASN A 41 13.58 -8.47 11.51
CA ASN A 41 14.41 -7.27 11.41
C ASN A 41 14.03 -6.27 12.53
N ILE A 42 15.04 -5.76 13.25
CA ILE A 42 14.83 -4.77 14.31
C ILE A 42 14.22 -3.47 13.79
N ASP A 43 14.53 -3.11 12.54
CA ASP A 43 14.09 -1.87 11.92
C ASP A 43 12.58 -1.90 11.63
N ALA A 44 12.02 -3.09 11.37
CA ALA A 44 10.57 -3.25 11.25
C ALA A 44 9.83 -2.83 12.51
N TYR A 45 10.38 -3.07 13.71
CA TYR A 45 9.76 -2.61 14.96
C TYR A 45 9.73 -1.09 15.12
N GLN A 46 10.65 -0.38 14.47
CA GLN A 46 10.76 1.07 14.56
C GLN A 46 9.99 1.78 13.46
N TRP A 47 9.92 1.19 12.27
CA TRP A 47 9.37 1.83 11.07
C TRP A 47 8.00 1.32 10.66
N LEU A 48 7.68 0.04 10.89
CA LEU A 48 6.36 -0.49 10.53
C LEU A 48 5.34 -0.17 11.62
N ARG A 49 4.52 0.82 11.32
CA ARG A 49 3.30 1.12 12.07
C ARG A 49 2.30 -0.03 11.97
N SER A 50 1.70 -0.41 13.09
CA SER A 50 0.64 -1.42 13.14
C SER A 50 -0.73 -0.84 12.79
N ASP A 51 -0.88 0.48 12.92
CA ASP A 51 -2.09 1.28 12.67
C ASP A 51 -2.05 1.97 11.30
N ALA A 52 -1.29 1.43 10.36
CA ALA A 52 -1.19 1.95 9.01
C ALA A 52 -1.39 0.81 8.01
N ALA A 53 -1.98 1.14 6.86
CA ALA A 53 -2.07 0.22 5.73
C ALA A 53 -0.66 -0.20 5.26
N LEU A 54 -0.55 -1.46 4.83
CA LEU A 54 0.70 -2.03 4.32
C LEU A 54 0.67 -2.06 2.79
N LEU A 55 1.54 -1.29 2.15
CA LEU A 55 1.86 -1.45 0.73
C LEU A 55 3.03 -2.43 0.57
N ILE A 56 2.86 -3.40 -0.33
CA ILE A 56 3.90 -4.30 -0.77
C ILE A 56 4.00 -4.18 -2.29
N VAL A 57 5.21 -3.90 -2.78
CA VAL A 57 5.50 -3.89 -4.22
C VAL A 57 6.57 -4.94 -4.47
N PHE A 58 6.18 -6.04 -5.11
CA PHE A 58 7.11 -7.04 -5.60
C PHE A 58 7.67 -6.58 -6.94
N VAL A 59 8.99 -6.60 -7.08
CA VAL A 59 9.70 -6.35 -8.32
C VAL A 59 10.69 -7.49 -8.51
N SER A 60 10.47 -8.32 -9.54
CA SER A 60 11.35 -9.46 -9.79
C SER A 60 11.30 -9.88 -11.27
N ASP A 61 12.44 -10.30 -11.79
CA ASP A 61 12.59 -10.89 -13.12
C ASP A 61 12.46 -12.43 -13.12
N GLU A 62 12.12 -13.07 -12.01
CA GLU A 62 11.74 -14.49 -11.96
C GLU A 62 10.53 -14.73 -11.03
N ASP A 63 10.04 -15.98 -10.98
CA ASP A 63 8.98 -16.39 -10.04
C ASP A 63 9.50 -16.56 -8.61
N ASP A 64 8.60 -16.44 -7.63
CA ASP A 64 8.96 -16.64 -6.23
C ASP A 64 9.35 -18.11 -5.95
N ARG A 65 10.45 -18.29 -5.23
CA ARG A 65 11.04 -19.57 -4.81
C ARG A 65 11.25 -19.62 -3.30
N SER A 66 10.41 -18.93 -2.53
CA SER A 66 10.42 -18.98 -1.06
C SER A 66 10.25 -20.41 -0.56
N VAL A 67 11.06 -20.80 0.43
CA VAL A 67 11.12 -22.21 0.87
C VAL A 67 10.08 -22.48 1.95
N GLY A 68 9.08 -23.29 1.62
CA GLY A 68 8.00 -23.66 2.54
C GLY A 68 7.06 -22.50 2.86
N PHE A 69 6.99 -21.51 1.97
CA PHE A 69 6.20 -20.29 2.14
C PHE A 69 5.75 -19.75 0.78
N ASP A 70 4.83 -20.47 0.15
CA ASP A 70 4.22 -20.11 -1.14
C ASP A 70 3.26 -18.91 -1.02
N GLY A 71 2.69 -18.46 -2.14
CA GLY A 71 1.77 -17.33 -2.21
C GLY A 71 0.53 -17.50 -1.34
N GLN A 72 -0.03 -18.71 -1.25
CA GLN A 72 -1.16 -18.97 -0.37
C GLN A 72 -0.77 -18.85 1.11
N ALA A 73 0.36 -19.43 1.50
CA ALA A 73 0.88 -19.29 2.86
C ALA A 73 1.22 -17.84 3.20
N PHE A 74 1.69 -17.06 2.21
CA PHE A 74 1.92 -15.63 2.33
C PHE A 74 0.62 -14.85 2.59
N ILE A 75 -0.40 -15.07 1.77
CA ILE A 75 -1.73 -14.45 1.89
C ILE A 75 -2.31 -14.73 3.27
N ASP A 76 -2.33 -15.99 3.69
CA ASP A 76 -2.89 -16.38 4.99
C ASP A 76 -2.13 -15.73 6.15
N TRP A 77 -0.81 -15.63 6.03
CA TRP A 77 0.02 -15.01 7.06
C TRP A 77 -0.16 -13.49 7.13
N VAL A 78 -0.13 -12.76 6.02
CA VAL A 78 -0.14 -11.29 6.04
C VAL A 78 -1.48 -10.74 6.52
N ARG A 79 -2.59 -11.41 6.19
CA ARG A 79 -3.95 -11.06 6.64
C ARG A 79 -4.15 -11.17 8.15
N LEU A 80 -3.32 -11.96 8.83
CA LEU A 80 -3.36 -12.07 10.29
C LEU A 80 -2.61 -10.95 10.99
N ILE A 81 -1.76 -10.21 10.25
CA ILE A 81 -0.83 -9.22 10.80
C ILE A 81 -1.24 -7.80 10.42
N ARG A 82 -1.96 -7.63 9.31
CA ARG A 82 -2.44 -6.35 8.80
C ARG A 82 -3.87 -6.49 8.31
N GLU A 83 -4.68 -5.51 8.70
CA GLU A 83 -6.07 -5.38 8.28
C GLU A 83 -6.15 -4.90 6.84
N THR A 84 -5.43 -3.81 6.53
CA THR A 84 -5.39 -3.21 5.19
C THR A 84 -4.05 -3.50 4.51
N VAL A 85 -4.10 -4.23 3.40
CA VAL A 85 -2.92 -4.64 2.62
C VAL A 85 -3.16 -4.35 1.14
N TYR A 86 -2.22 -3.64 0.53
CA TYR A 86 -2.16 -3.39 -0.91
C TYR A 86 -0.95 -4.10 -1.49
N VAL A 87 -1.14 -4.86 -2.56
CA VAL A 87 -0.05 -5.59 -3.21
C VAL A 87 0.02 -5.22 -4.68
N THR A 88 1.21 -4.89 -5.15
CA THR A 88 1.52 -4.75 -6.58
C THR A 88 2.57 -5.77 -6.96
N ALA A 89 2.43 -6.40 -8.13
CA ALA A 89 3.45 -7.24 -8.73
C ALA A 89 3.96 -6.59 -10.03
N ILE A 90 5.24 -6.28 -10.08
CA ILE A 90 5.98 -5.81 -11.26
C ILE A 90 6.91 -6.94 -11.67
N VAL A 91 6.45 -7.80 -12.58
CA VAL A 91 7.10 -9.08 -12.87
C VAL A 91 7.02 -9.41 -14.35
N ASN A 92 7.81 -10.39 -14.80
CA ASN A 92 7.61 -10.99 -16.11
C ASN A 92 6.22 -11.63 -16.18
N GLN A 93 5.42 -11.23 -17.16
CA GLN A 93 4.11 -11.84 -17.43
C GLN A 93 4.21 -12.95 -18.47
N ASP A 94 3.10 -13.65 -18.72
CA ASP A 94 3.05 -14.64 -19.80
C ASP A 94 3.44 -14.02 -21.14
N VAL A 95 4.15 -14.77 -21.98
CA VAL A 95 4.66 -14.31 -23.28
C VAL A 95 3.56 -13.85 -24.25
N SER A 96 2.30 -14.22 -24.03
CA SER A 96 1.16 -13.75 -24.82
C SER A 96 0.73 -12.32 -24.50
N VAL A 97 1.12 -11.79 -23.33
CA VAL A 97 0.75 -10.45 -22.86
C VAL A 97 1.96 -9.57 -22.53
N SER A 98 3.15 -10.16 -22.33
CA SER A 98 4.34 -9.42 -21.96
C SER A 98 4.79 -8.42 -23.03
N GLU A 99 5.38 -7.31 -22.58
CA GLU A 99 5.98 -6.29 -23.45
C GLU A 99 7.35 -6.73 -23.99
N CYS A 100 7.95 -7.79 -23.42
CA CYS A 100 9.29 -8.29 -23.80
C CYS A 100 9.38 -9.83 -23.83
N PRO A 101 8.52 -10.54 -24.57
CA PRO A 101 8.32 -12.01 -24.49
C PRO A 101 9.53 -12.88 -24.90
N GLY A 102 10.62 -12.28 -25.40
CA GLY A 102 11.85 -12.97 -25.78
C GLY A 102 13.02 -12.76 -24.82
N HIS A 103 12.81 -12.03 -23.71
CA HIS A 103 13.86 -11.63 -22.78
C HIS A 103 14.00 -12.55 -21.57
N PHE A 104 13.07 -13.49 -21.39
CA PHE A 104 13.02 -14.41 -20.25
C PHE A 104 12.50 -15.79 -20.68
N SER A 105 12.70 -16.79 -19.83
CA SER A 105 12.15 -18.14 -19.99
C SER A 105 10.70 -18.18 -19.51
N ALA A 106 9.76 -18.30 -20.45
CA ALA A 106 8.33 -18.45 -20.15
C ALA A 106 8.00 -19.61 -19.18
N ALA A 107 8.88 -20.61 -19.08
CA ALA A 107 8.68 -21.78 -18.22
C ALA A 107 9.12 -21.56 -16.77
N ASN A 108 10.02 -20.62 -16.50
CA ASN A 108 10.69 -20.49 -15.20
C ASN A 108 10.59 -19.10 -14.58
N ASP A 109 10.46 -18.07 -15.42
CA ASP A 109 10.74 -16.69 -15.03
C ASP A 109 9.46 -15.84 -14.97
N VAL A 110 8.31 -16.39 -15.35
CA VAL A 110 7.00 -15.72 -15.21
C VAL A 110 6.65 -15.65 -13.73
N GLY A 111 6.38 -14.45 -13.20
CA GLY A 111 6.15 -14.21 -11.78
C GLY A 111 4.78 -14.64 -11.26
N ILE A 112 4.41 -15.90 -11.47
CA ILE A 112 3.08 -16.47 -11.19
C ILE A 112 2.68 -16.25 -9.72
N GLU A 113 3.54 -16.60 -8.77
CA GLU A 113 3.22 -16.49 -7.34
C GLU A 113 2.98 -15.04 -6.93
N TYR A 114 3.80 -14.11 -7.43
CA TYR A 114 3.60 -12.68 -7.17
C TYR A 114 2.30 -12.15 -7.78
N MET A 115 1.96 -12.58 -9.00
CA MET A 115 0.70 -12.22 -9.66
C MET A 115 -0.51 -12.76 -8.89
N ASP A 116 -0.46 -14.01 -8.43
CA ASP A 116 -1.54 -14.63 -7.66
C ASP A 116 -1.78 -13.88 -6.33
N VAL A 117 -0.71 -13.50 -5.63
CA VAL A 117 -0.81 -12.68 -4.41
C VAL A 117 -1.38 -11.29 -4.74
N ALA A 118 -0.88 -10.60 -5.78
CA ALA A 118 -1.40 -9.29 -6.17
C ALA A 118 -2.89 -9.35 -6.50
N ASN A 119 -3.31 -10.33 -7.32
CA ASN A 119 -4.70 -10.53 -7.69
C ASN A 119 -5.61 -10.81 -6.49
N TYR A 120 -5.13 -11.58 -5.50
CA TYR A 120 -5.87 -11.86 -4.27
C TYR A 120 -6.26 -10.58 -3.52
N PHE A 121 -5.34 -9.61 -3.43
CA PHE A 121 -5.55 -8.33 -2.74
C PHE A 121 -6.21 -7.26 -3.61
N GLY A 122 -6.69 -7.59 -4.83
CA GLY A 122 -7.24 -6.60 -5.76
C GLY A 122 -6.18 -5.60 -6.26
N GLY A 123 -4.93 -6.05 -6.25
CA GLY A 123 -3.75 -5.30 -6.63
C GLY A 123 -3.57 -5.09 -8.12
N VAL A 124 -2.44 -4.49 -8.49
CA VAL A 124 -2.06 -4.28 -9.89
C VAL A 124 -0.92 -5.23 -10.27
N VAL A 125 -1.06 -5.86 -11.44
CA VAL A 125 0.01 -6.60 -12.11
C VAL A 125 0.53 -5.75 -13.27
N ILE A 126 1.83 -5.49 -13.28
CA ILE A 126 2.52 -4.68 -14.29
C ILE A 126 3.64 -5.53 -14.89
N ASP A 127 3.79 -5.47 -16.21
CA ASP A 127 4.91 -6.12 -16.87
C ASP A 127 6.21 -5.40 -16.50
N ILE A 128 7.23 -6.14 -16.08
CA ILE A 128 8.53 -5.56 -15.69
C ILE A 128 9.22 -4.83 -16.84
N CYS A 129 8.87 -5.07 -18.10
CA CYS A 129 9.40 -4.30 -19.21
C CYS A 129 8.60 -3.03 -19.54
N SER A 130 7.50 -2.77 -18.83
CA SER A 130 6.76 -1.51 -18.96
C SER A 130 7.64 -0.30 -18.65
N GLU A 131 7.51 0.74 -19.47
CA GLU A 131 8.16 2.04 -19.25
C GLU A 131 7.52 2.86 -18.11
N ASP A 132 6.33 2.45 -17.64
CA ASP A 132 5.56 3.14 -16.61
C ASP A 132 5.04 2.17 -15.53
N TRP A 133 5.65 2.26 -14.34
CA TRP A 133 5.22 1.52 -13.15
C TRP A 133 4.45 2.38 -12.15
N THR A 134 4.11 3.62 -12.50
CA THR A 134 3.50 4.57 -11.56
C THR A 134 2.18 4.05 -10.99
N GLN A 135 1.43 3.27 -11.76
CA GLN A 135 0.19 2.63 -11.29
C GLN A 135 0.41 1.72 -10.08
N GLY A 136 1.57 1.06 -10.02
CA GLY A 136 1.93 0.11 -8.98
C GLY A 136 2.17 0.74 -7.61
N VAL A 137 2.49 2.03 -7.58
CA VAL A 137 2.63 2.84 -6.35
C VAL A 137 1.47 3.80 -6.16
N ALA A 138 0.68 4.05 -7.21
CA ALA A 138 -0.49 4.92 -7.17
C ALA A 138 -1.60 4.36 -6.28
N GLN A 139 -1.80 3.04 -6.20
CA GLN A 139 -2.80 2.45 -5.30
C GLN A 139 -2.52 2.76 -3.82
N ALA A 140 -1.26 2.75 -3.38
CA ALA A 140 -0.91 3.21 -2.03
C ALA A 140 -1.00 4.72 -1.85
N SER A 141 -0.93 5.46 -2.97
CA SER A 141 -1.01 6.93 -3.00
C SER A 141 -2.45 7.43 -3.13
N GLN A 142 -3.40 6.56 -3.49
CA GLN A 142 -4.83 6.78 -3.29
C GLN A 142 -5.06 6.71 -1.78
N GLN A 143 -4.63 7.79 -1.14
CA GLN A 143 -4.77 8.05 0.27
C GLN A 143 -6.14 7.54 0.73
N LEU A 144 -6.12 6.63 1.70
CA LEU A 144 -7.01 6.71 2.84
C LEU A 144 -6.81 8.09 3.45
N GLN A 145 -7.35 9.13 2.80
CA GLN A 145 -7.39 10.45 3.36
C GLN A 145 -8.46 10.32 4.43
N LEU A 146 -8.01 10.18 5.68
CA LEU A 146 -8.84 10.53 6.81
C LEU A 146 -9.37 11.92 6.50
N VAL A 147 -10.69 12.01 6.33
CA VAL A 147 -11.33 13.29 6.07
C VAL A 147 -11.33 14.04 7.39
N GLU A 148 -10.28 14.83 7.59
CA GLU A 148 -10.15 15.69 8.77
C GLU A 148 -10.97 16.96 8.60
N GLU A 149 -11.22 17.36 7.35
CA GLU A 149 -11.98 18.55 7.01
C GLU A 149 -12.79 18.40 5.73
N ILE A 150 -13.99 19.00 5.73
CA ILE A 150 -14.88 19.11 4.58
C ILE A 150 -15.12 20.58 4.32
N LYS A 151 -14.68 21.05 3.15
CA LYS A 151 -15.05 22.37 2.67
C LYS A 151 -16.45 22.32 2.07
N LEU A 152 -17.35 23.16 2.58
CA LEU A 152 -18.71 23.24 2.07
C LEU A 152 -18.73 24.00 0.73
N ASP A 153 -19.48 23.48 -0.23
CA ASP A 153 -19.64 24.09 -1.56
C ASP A 153 -20.42 25.42 -1.51
N HIS A 154 -21.32 25.55 -0.53
CA HIS A 154 -22.10 26.75 -0.30
C HIS A 154 -21.94 27.24 1.15
N VAL A 155 -22.16 28.54 1.37
CA VAL A 155 -22.15 29.13 2.72
C VAL A 155 -23.48 28.77 3.42
N PRO A 156 -23.44 28.10 4.59
CA PRO A 156 -24.65 27.79 5.34
C PRO A 156 -25.41 29.05 5.77
N VAL A 157 -26.74 28.97 5.78
CA VAL A 157 -27.61 30.06 6.29
C VAL A 157 -27.39 30.29 7.78
N SER A 158 -27.05 29.23 8.52
CA SER A 158 -26.68 29.29 9.93
C SER A 158 -25.91 28.04 10.33
N ASP A 159 -24.87 28.25 11.13
CA ASP A 159 -24.02 27.22 11.72
C ASP A 159 -24.82 26.22 12.59
N GLN A 160 -25.97 26.65 13.13
CA GLN A 160 -26.85 25.82 13.96
C GLN A 160 -27.66 24.78 13.15
N HIS A 161 -27.62 24.87 11.83
CA HIS A 161 -28.31 23.98 10.91
C HIS A 161 -27.35 23.10 10.11
N ILE A 162 -26.08 23.02 10.53
CA ILE A 162 -25.12 22.04 10.04
C ILE A 162 -25.24 20.80 10.92
N GLU A 163 -25.44 19.64 10.30
CA GLU A 163 -25.48 18.35 10.98
C GLU A 163 -24.63 17.33 10.21
N ASP A 164 -23.66 16.75 10.91
CA ASP A 164 -22.77 15.74 10.37
C ASP A 164 -23.24 14.34 10.77
N PHE A 165 -23.18 13.42 9.82
CA PHE A 165 -23.46 12.01 10.01
C PHE A 165 -22.23 11.18 9.64
N VAL A 166 -21.95 10.17 10.45
CA VAL A 166 -20.97 9.12 10.17
C VAL A 166 -21.73 7.80 10.17
N ASP A 167 -21.76 7.12 9.03
CA ASP A 167 -22.53 5.88 8.79
C ASP A 167 -24.03 6.01 9.17
N GLY A 168 -24.60 7.18 8.91
CA GLY A 168 -26.00 7.50 9.18
C GLY A 168 -26.34 7.80 10.64
N ALA A 169 -25.34 7.85 11.54
CA ALA A 169 -25.51 8.29 12.93
C ALA A 169 -24.99 9.72 13.10
N VAL A 170 -25.71 10.54 13.90
CA VAL A 170 -25.28 11.91 14.22
C VAL A 170 -23.90 11.89 14.88
N TRP A 171 -22.97 12.66 14.31
CA TRP A 171 -21.61 12.79 14.78
C TRP A 171 -21.42 14.16 15.43
N PRO A 172 -21.15 14.26 16.74
CA PRO A 172 -21.06 15.55 17.43
C PRO A 172 -19.64 16.16 17.44
N ASP A 173 -18.63 15.39 17.03
CA ASP A 173 -17.22 15.74 17.23
C ASP A 173 -16.63 16.49 16.02
N TRP A 174 -17.14 17.69 15.77
CA TRP A 174 -16.69 18.60 14.72
C TRP A 174 -16.87 20.07 15.11
N ILE A 175 -16.20 20.96 14.37
CA ILE A 175 -16.34 22.42 14.46
C ILE A 175 -16.48 23.01 13.06
N PHE A 176 -17.18 24.14 12.95
CA PHE A 176 -17.31 24.87 11.69
C PHE A 176 -16.61 26.24 11.77
N ASP A 177 -15.81 26.56 10.76
CA ASP A 177 -15.23 27.88 10.56
C ASP A 177 -15.94 28.60 9.41
N SER A 178 -16.74 29.61 9.76
CA SER A 178 -17.49 30.43 8.80
C SER A 178 -16.61 31.33 7.92
N VAL A 179 -15.36 31.58 8.30
CA VAL A 179 -14.42 32.38 7.49
C VAL A 179 -13.91 31.57 6.31
N THR A 180 -13.60 30.30 6.54
CA THR A 180 -13.03 29.40 5.53
C THR A 180 -14.09 28.51 4.87
N ASN A 181 -15.30 28.45 5.44
CA ASN A 181 -16.40 27.59 5.04
C ASN A 181 -16.04 26.10 5.14
N VAL A 182 -15.37 25.73 6.23
CA VAL A 182 -14.82 24.39 6.45
C VAL A 182 -15.39 23.81 7.74
N VAL A 183 -15.84 22.57 7.66
CA VAL A 183 -16.13 21.70 8.81
C VAL A 183 -14.88 20.89 9.11
N THR A 184 -14.40 20.91 10.35
CA THR A 184 -13.22 20.17 10.80
C THR A 184 -13.62 19.19 11.89
N PHE A 185 -13.25 17.92 11.75
CA PHE A 185 -13.54 16.88 12.73
C PHE A 185 -12.56 16.97 13.91
N THR A 186 -13.08 17.12 15.13
CA THR A 186 -12.26 17.15 16.36
C THR A 186 -11.89 15.74 16.84
N VAL A 187 -12.68 14.75 16.43
CA VAL A 187 -12.35 13.32 16.53
C VAL A 187 -12.48 12.74 15.14
N ILE A 188 -11.40 12.12 14.66
CA ILE A 188 -11.32 11.55 13.32
C ILE A 188 -12.37 10.43 13.17
N PRO A 189 -13.25 10.50 12.17
CA PRO A 189 -14.18 9.41 11.86
C PRO A 189 -13.42 8.11 11.56
N PRO A 190 -13.99 6.93 11.86
CA PRO A 190 -13.38 5.64 11.52
C PRO A 190 -13.06 5.54 10.02
N GLU A 191 -12.03 4.77 9.68
CA GLU A 191 -11.70 4.47 8.29
C GLU A 191 -12.90 3.82 7.56
N GLU A 192 -13.01 4.08 6.25
CA GLU A 192 -14.09 3.61 5.38
C GLU A 192 -15.52 4.08 5.73
N SER A 193 -15.68 4.93 6.75
CA SER A 193 -17.01 5.47 7.11
C SER A 193 -17.55 6.44 6.06
N LEU A 194 -18.87 6.40 5.85
CA LEU A 194 -19.57 7.37 5.02
C LEU A 194 -19.84 8.63 5.85
N ILE A 195 -19.25 9.75 5.43
CA ILE A 195 -19.47 11.07 6.04
C ILE A 195 -20.47 11.86 5.19
N GLU A 196 -21.53 12.35 5.83
CA GLU A 196 -22.53 13.21 5.20
C GLU A 196 -22.69 14.49 6.01
N VAL A 197 -22.50 15.65 5.38
CA VAL A 197 -22.69 16.97 6.01
C VAL A 197 -23.96 17.61 5.44
N VAL A 198 -24.96 17.82 6.28
CA VAL A 198 -26.26 18.38 5.88
C VAL A 198 -26.37 19.81 6.37
N TYR A 199 -26.69 20.73 5.46
CA TYR A 199 -26.89 22.14 5.79
C TYR A 199 -27.81 22.83 4.78
N ASN A 200 -28.43 23.94 5.21
CA ASN A 200 -29.23 24.79 4.35
C ASN A 200 -28.37 25.95 3.81
N TYR A 201 -28.50 26.28 2.53
CA TYR A 201 -27.81 27.40 1.87
C TYR A 201 -28.80 28.27 1.06
N GLN A 202 -28.36 29.48 0.66
CA GLN A 202 -29.10 30.40 -0.21
C GLN A 202 -28.46 30.50 -1.59
#